data_AF-A0A524N0F3-F1
#
_entry.id   AF-A0A524N0F3-F1
#
_cell.length_a   1.000
_cell.length_b   1.000
_cell.length_c   1.000
_cell.angle_alpha   90.00
_cell.angle_beta   90.00
_cell.angle_gamma   90.00
#
_symmetry.space_group_name_H-M   'P 1'
#
loop_
_entity.id
_entity.type
_entity.pdbx_description
1 polymer ?
#
loop_
_entity_poly.entity_id
_entity_poly.type
_entity_poly.pdbx_seq_one_letter_code
_entity_poly.pdbx_strand_id
1 'polypeptide(L)'
;MIPMSDIAALAPTFPVPTSLSPSRVSSFTSCPMQFRFSSIEKLPEAPGVATTRGSIVHRALELLFVRPAADRTPEALGHDMVSALEEYRTDPDYVGLRLDAAAAE
;
A
#
# COMPACT_ATOMS: atom_id res chain seq x y z
N MET A 1 4.96 -7.79 41.82
CA MET A 1 5.13 -8.92 40.88
C MET A 1 3.75 -9.22 40.34
N ILE A 2 3.43 -8.78 39.13
CA ILE A 2 2.10 -9.01 38.53
C ILE A 2 2.03 -10.50 38.17
N PRO A 3 1.00 -11.26 38.59
CA PRO A 3 0.89 -12.67 38.26
C PRO A 3 0.71 -12.85 36.75
N MET A 4 1.36 -13.85 36.14
CA MET A 4 1.30 -14.12 34.69
C MET A 4 -0.13 -14.29 34.15
N SER A 5 -1.08 -14.66 35.00
CA SER A 5 -2.51 -14.77 34.69
C SER A 5 -3.17 -13.44 34.35
N ASP A 6 -2.69 -12.31 34.91
CA ASP A 6 -3.22 -10.97 34.62
C ASP A 6 -2.66 -10.39 33.30
N ILE A 7 -1.53 -10.91 32.80
CA ILE A 7 -0.92 -10.46 31.53
C ILE A 7 -1.72 -10.99 30.33
N ALA A 8 -2.20 -12.24 30.39
CA ALA A 8 -2.99 -12.83 29.31
C ALA A 8 -4.34 -12.12 29.11
N ALA A 9 -4.91 -11.54 30.17
CA ALA A 9 -6.16 -10.78 30.11
C ALA A 9 -6.00 -9.39 29.46
N LEU A 10 -4.78 -8.87 29.32
CA LEU A 10 -4.49 -7.55 28.74
C LEU A 10 -3.97 -7.61 27.30
N ALA A 11 -3.78 -8.80 26.72
CA ALA A 11 -3.26 -8.94 25.38
C ALA A 11 -4.32 -8.51 24.34
N PRO A 12 -3.96 -7.66 23.36
CA PRO A 12 -4.88 -7.28 22.30
C PRO A 12 -5.34 -8.51 21.51
N THR A 13 -6.66 -8.67 21.36
CA THR A 13 -7.27 -9.68 20.50
C THR A 13 -7.36 -9.15 19.08
N PHE A 14 -6.75 -9.86 18.14
CA PHE A 14 -6.81 -9.51 16.72
C PHE A 14 -7.84 -10.40 16.00
N PRO A 15 -8.66 -9.84 15.10
CA PRO A 15 -9.60 -10.63 14.31
C PRO A 15 -8.84 -11.57 13.36
N VAL A 16 -9.32 -12.81 13.25
CA VAL A 16 -8.78 -13.77 12.29
C VAL A 16 -9.13 -13.31 10.87
N PRO A 17 -8.14 -13.19 9.95
CA PRO A 17 -8.43 -12.83 8.58
C PRO A 17 -9.34 -13.86 7.90
N THR A 18 -10.39 -13.40 7.23
CA THR A 18 -11.32 -14.26 6.46
C THR A 18 -10.80 -14.56 5.05
N SER A 19 -9.77 -13.85 4.60
CA SER A 19 -9.11 -14.06 3.31
C SER A 19 -7.62 -13.71 3.36
N LEU A 20 -6.84 -14.36 2.49
CA LEU A 20 -5.42 -14.11 2.30
C LEU A 20 -5.13 -13.86 0.82
N SER A 21 -4.44 -12.76 0.52
CA SER A 21 -3.89 -12.52 -0.81
C SER A 21 -2.64 -13.40 -1.04
N PRO A 22 -2.24 -13.65 -2.30
CA PRO A 22 -0.99 -14.35 -2.60
C PRO A 22 0.24 -13.74 -1.91
N SER A 23 0.32 -12.40 -1.85
CA SER A 23 1.41 -11.69 -1.14
C SER A 23 1.44 -11.97 0.37
N ARG A 24 0.27 -12.06 1.02
CA ARG A 24 0.17 -12.40 2.45
C ARG A 24 0.60 -13.84 2.73
N VAL A 25 0.19 -14.78 1.88
CA VAL A 25 0.62 -16.18 1.98
C VAL A 25 2.14 -16.27 1.84
N SER A 26 2.71 -15.61 0.83
CA SER A 26 4.16 -15.57 0.62
C SER A 26 4.89 -15.01 1.84
N SER A 27 4.44 -13.86 2.38
CA SER A 27 5.04 -13.27 3.59
C SER A 27 5.01 -14.22 4.79
N PHE A 28 3.90 -14.92 5.02
CA PHE A 28 3.82 -15.92 6.10
C PHE A 28 4.81 -17.06 5.89
N THR A 29 4.88 -17.60 4.67
CA THR A 29 5.80 -18.71 4.36
C THR A 29 7.27 -18.30 4.47
N SER A 30 7.60 -17.03 4.20
CA SER A 30 8.97 -16.50 4.33
C SER A 30 9.33 -16.14 5.76
N CYS A 31 8.45 -15.43 6.47
CA CYS A 31 8.64 -15.03 7.87
C CYS A 31 7.27 -14.86 8.57
N PRO A 32 6.82 -15.86 9.36
CA PRO A 32 5.52 -15.80 10.06
C PRO A 32 5.38 -14.59 10.99
N MET A 33 6.50 -14.15 11.55
CA MET A 33 6.54 -13.03 12.48
C MET A 33 6.33 -11.69 11.73
N GLN A 34 6.96 -11.50 10.57
CA GLN A 34 6.70 -10.32 9.73
C GLN A 34 5.23 -10.26 9.30
N PHE A 35 4.66 -11.40 8.87
CA PHE A 35 3.24 -11.47 8.54
C PHE A 35 2.35 -11.05 9.73
N ARG A 36 2.68 -11.49 10.96
CA ARG A 36 1.94 -11.09 12.15
C ARG A 36 1.96 -9.57 12.33
N PHE A 37 3.12 -8.93 12.26
CA PHE A 37 3.22 -7.48 12.45
C PHE A 37 2.50 -6.67 11.36
N SER A 38 2.65 -7.03 10.09
CA SER A 38 2.08 -6.25 8.98
C SER A 38 0.61 -6.56 8.72
N SER A 39 0.20 -7.83 8.81
CA SER A 39 -1.13 -8.28 8.38
C SER A 39 -2.14 -8.48 9.51
N ILE A 40 -1.67 -8.81 10.73
CA ILE A 40 -2.53 -9.02 11.91
C ILE A 40 -2.54 -7.77 12.79
N GLU A 41 -1.36 -7.34 13.26
CA GLU A 41 -1.24 -6.19 14.15
C GLU A 41 -1.31 -4.85 13.39
N LYS A 42 -1.00 -4.86 12.09
CA LYS A 42 -1.01 -3.70 11.18
C LYS A 42 -0.21 -2.52 11.74
N LEU A 43 1.02 -2.81 12.17
CA LEU A 43 1.95 -1.76 12.60
C LEU A 43 2.17 -0.77 11.44
N PRO A 44 2.27 0.54 11.71
CA PRO A 44 2.57 1.52 10.66
C PRO A 44 3.90 1.21 9.96
N GLU A 45 3.86 1.16 8.63
CA GLU A 45 5.04 1.02 7.79
C GLU A 45 5.29 2.33 7.05
N ALA A 46 6.55 2.68 6.83
CA ALA A 46 6.89 3.83 6.00
C ALA A 46 6.46 3.55 4.55
N PRO A 47 5.91 4.54 3.84
CA PRO A 47 5.53 4.35 2.44
C PRO A 47 6.77 4.03 1.59
N GLY A 48 6.62 3.06 0.70
CA GLY A 48 7.67 2.64 -0.21
C GLY A 48 7.52 3.31 -1.58
N VAL A 49 8.59 3.90 -2.11
CA VAL A 49 8.59 4.60 -3.42
C VAL A 49 8.03 3.72 -4.54
N ALA A 50 8.36 2.42 -4.55
CA ALA A 50 7.87 1.49 -5.56
C ALA A 50 6.35 1.27 -5.45
N THR A 51 5.83 1.08 -4.23
CA THR A 51 4.40 0.85 -3.98
C THR A 51 3.58 2.09 -4.33
N THR A 52 3.98 3.27 -3.84
CA THR A 52 3.29 4.53 -4.12
C THR A 52 3.26 4.85 -5.62
N ARG A 53 4.40 4.69 -6.31
CA ARG A 53 4.48 4.84 -7.77
C ARG A 53 3.59 3.84 -8.49
N GLY A 54 3.56 2.59 -8.05
CA GLY A 54 2.68 1.57 -8.58
C GLY A 54 1.21 1.96 -8.49
N SER A 55 0.76 2.46 -7.34
CA SER A 55 -0.61 2.95 -7.14
C SER A 55 -0.98 4.07 -8.11
N ILE A 56 -0.10 5.06 -8.31
CA ILE A 56 -0.32 6.17 -9.24
C ILE A 56 -0.41 5.67 -10.69
N VAL A 57 0.50 4.79 -11.10
CA VAL A 57 0.49 4.22 -12.45
C VAL A 57 -0.76 3.36 -12.67
N HIS A 58 -1.15 2.54 -11.71
CA HIS A 58 -2.38 1.76 -11.77
C HIS A 58 -3.60 2.66 -11.91
N ARG A 59 -3.65 3.76 -11.13
CA ARG A 59 -4.72 4.73 -11.22
C ARG A 59 -4.83 5.37 -12.61
N ALA A 60 -3.71 5.76 -13.21
CA ALA A 60 -3.70 6.30 -14.57
C ALA A 60 -4.20 5.26 -15.59
N LEU A 61 -3.82 4.00 -15.43
CA LEU A 61 -4.31 2.92 -16.29
C LEU A 61 -5.81 2.65 -16.09
N GLU A 62 -6.34 2.72 -14.87
CA GLU A 62 -7.78 2.63 -14.63
C GLU A 62 -8.56 3.71 -15.40
N LEU A 63 -8.08 4.96 -15.35
CA LEU A 63 -8.65 6.07 -16.12
C LEU A 63 -8.55 5.79 -17.63
N LEU A 64 -7.41 5.29 -18.12
CA LEU A 64 -7.24 4.95 -19.53
C LEU A 64 -8.25 3.88 -19.97
N PHE A 65 -8.41 2.82 -19.18
CA PHE A 65 -9.17 1.64 -19.59
C PHE A 65 -10.69 1.78 -19.49
N VAL A 66 -11.23 2.83 -18.84
CA VAL A 66 -12.65 3.17 -18.96
C VAL A 66 -13.01 3.75 -20.34
N ARG A 67 -12.03 4.21 -21.12
CA ARG A 67 -12.25 4.71 -22.49
C ARG A 67 -12.50 3.57 -23.48
N PRO A 68 -13.19 3.84 -24.62
CA PRO A 68 -13.22 2.94 -25.77
C PRO A 68 -11.81 2.56 -26.23
N ALA A 69 -11.66 1.35 -26.80
CA ALA A 69 -10.34 0.82 -27.15
C ALA A 69 -9.54 1.71 -28.11
N ALA A 70 -10.20 2.41 -29.04
CA ALA A 70 -9.57 3.32 -29.99
C ALA A 70 -8.96 4.57 -29.33
N ASP A 71 -9.45 4.95 -28.16
CA ASP A 71 -9.05 6.16 -27.45
C ASP A 71 -7.96 5.90 -26.39
N ARG A 72 -7.47 4.65 -26.28
CA ARG A 72 -6.44 4.24 -25.33
C ARG A 72 -5.05 4.49 -25.90
N THR A 73 -4.71 5.76 -26.09
CA THR A 73 -3.43 6.16 -26.70
C THR A 73 -2.39 6.55 -25.65
N PRO A 74 -1.09 6.58 -26.00
CA PRO A 74 -0.04 7.13 -25.13
C PRO A 74 -0.30 8.58 -24.71
N GLU A 75 -0.89 9.40 -25.58
CA GLU A 75 -1.26 10.78 -25.28
C GLU A 75 -2.35 10.83 -24.21
N ALA A 76 -3.40 10.01 -24.35
CA ALA A 76 -4.46 9.88 -23.34
C ALA A 76 -3.90 9.40 -21.99
N LEU A 77 -2.99 8.42 -22.01
CA LEU A 77 -2.30 7.96 -20.79
C LEU A 77 -1.49 9.10 -20.14
N GLY A 78 -0.83 9.95 -20.93
CA GLY A 78 -0.13 11.13 -20.42
C GLY A 78 -1.07 12.06 -19.63
N HIS A 79 -2.26 12.32 -20.16
CA HIS A 79 -3.28 13.10 -19.44
C HIS A 79 -3.79 12.40 -18.17
N ASP A 80 -3.96 11.09 -18.22
CA ASP A 80 -4.38 10.30 -17.05
C ASP A 80 -3.30 10.25 -15.97
N MET A 81 -2.03 10.21 -16.35
CA MET A 81 -0.91 10.28 -15.41
C MET A 81 -0.90 11.61 -14.65
N VAL A 82 -1.15 12.74 -15.34
CA VAL A 82 -1.28 14.04 -14.67
C VAL A 82 -2.46 14.03 -13.70
N SER A 83 -3.62 13.50 -14.13
CA SER A 83 -4.81 13.41 -13.29
C SER A 83 -4.58 12.54 -12.04
N ALA A 84 -3.93 11.39 -12.20
CA ALA A 84 -3.58 10.49 -11.10
C ALA A 84 -2.59 11.12 -10.12
N LEU A 85 -1.58 11.84 -10.63
CA LEU A 85 -0.62 12.56 -9.77
C LEU A 85 -1.29 13.68 -8.98
N GLU A 86 -2.22 14.43 -9.60
CA GLU A 86 -2.99 15.46 -8.91
C GLU A 86 -3.88 14.89 -7.79
N GLU A 87 -4.47 13.71 -8.01
CA GLU A 87 -5.25 12.99 -7.00
C GLU A 87 -4.36 12.55 -5.81
N TYR A 88 -3.18 12.00 -6.10
CA TYR A 88 -2.29 11.45 -5.07
C TYR A 88 -1.39 12.49 -4.38
N ARG A 89 -1.32 13.73 -4.85
CA ARG A 89 -0.39 14.75 -4.29
C ARG A 89 -0.58 15.01 -2.79
N THR A 90 -1.78 14.77 -2.25
CA THR A 90 -2.10 14.91 -0.83
C THR A 90 -2.26 13.58 -0.11
N ASP A 91 -2.04 12.46 -0.81
CA ASP A 91 -2.12 11.13 -0.21
C ASP A 91 -1.01 10.96 0.85
N PRO A 92 -1.32 10.39 2.03
CA PRO A 92 -0.33 10.22 3.10
C PRO A 92 0.90 9.43 2.68
N ASP A 93 0.75 8.43 1.81
CA ASP A 93 1.90 7.64 1.34
C ASP A 93 2.78 8.50 0.43
N TYR A 94 2.17 9.29 -0.47
CA TYR A 94 2.92 10.20 -1.34
C TYR A 94 3.62 11.31 -0.56
N VAL A 95 2.93 11.96 0.36
CA VAL A 95 3.49 13.00 1.23
C VAL A 95 4.59 12.41 2.13
N GLY A 96 4.38 11.20 2.63
CA GLY A 96 5.32 10.48 3.49
C GLY A 96 6.64 10.11 2.80
N LEU A 97 6.67 10.04 1.47
CA LEU A 97 7.92 9.86 0.72
C LEU A 97 8.86 11.07 0.80
N ARG A 98 8.34 12.27 1.10
CA ARG A 98 9.11 13.52 1.19
C ARG A 98 10.01 13.73 -0.03
N LEU A 99 9.49 13.46 -1.23
CA LEU A 99 10.25 13.60 -2.47
C LEU A 99 10.59 15.07 -2.69
N ASP A 100 11.86 15.44 -2.52
CA ASP A 100 12.41 16.68 -3.01
C ASP A 100 13.14 16.45 -4.34
N ALA A 101 13.41 17.52 -5.08
CA ALA A 101 14.08 17.42 -6.38
C ALA A 101 15.51 16.84 -6.29
N ALA A 102 16.10 16.80 -5.08
CA ALA A 102 17.44 16.27 -4.85
C ALA A 102 17.45 14.74 -4.66
N ALA A 103 16.33 14.14 -4.23
CA ALA A 103 16.19 12.69 -4.05
C ALA A 103 15.89 11.91 -5.35
N ALA A 104 15.82 12.59 -6.50
CA ALA A 104 15.42 12.01 -7.79
C ALA A 104 16.60 11.56 -8.69
N GLU A 105 17.84 11.67 -8.20
CA GLU A 105 19.09 11.25 -8.88
C GLU A 105 19.60 9.91 -8.35
#